data_AF-A0A554LA92-F1
#
_entry.id   AF-A0A554LA92-F1
#
_cell.length_a   1.000
_cell.length_b   1.000
_cell.length_c   1.000
_cell.angle_alpha   90.00
_cell.angle_beta   90.00
_cell.angle_gamma   90.00
#
_symmetry.space_group_name_H-M   'P 1'
#
loop_
_entity.id
_entity.type
_entity.pdbx_description
1 polymer ?
#
loop_
_entity_poly.entity_id
_entity_poly.type
_entity_poly.pdbx_seq_one_letter_code
_entity_poly.pdbx_strand_id
1 'polypeptide(L)'
;MKKLFFISLTFGLLISSNLALAQIKPTTLIVPIPIDGGVTQITNPGEYIRYIYLFGLSIGGLLGMAIIVYAAIERIVSAGNESKIKDANDRITQAAIGLVLLFGAYVILRAINPNLTNLTLPELQKVSLPTAKTKTSIGELLEKYETELEQAKLTAAQRDAELKTAVEKAKLANQQYEDNKNQENLINLLQNNVNASKALYWEIVANNDELNRQLAVIGAKADEAKLAGNKAEAERLNKEYEKLFAQYEQGRKDSQHQQLLWQSEEDKLKKALGQ
;
A
#
# COMPACT_ATOMS: atom_id res chain seq x y z
N MET A 1 12.64 -24.97 1.25
CA MET A 1 12.11 -24.77 -0.13
C MET A 1 10.60 -25.00 -0.24
N LYS A 2 10.02 -26.08 0.31
CA LYS A 2 8.56 -26.36 0.21
C LYS A 2 7.62 -25.28 0.78
N LYS A 3 8.03 -24.58 1.86
CA LYS A 3 7.22 -23.52 2.51
C LYS A 3 7.16 -22.20 1.72
N LEU A 4 8.24 -21.88 0.99
CA LEU A 4 8.31 -20.69 0.12
C LEU A 4 7.45 -20.88 -1.14
N PHE A 5 7.34 -22.12 -1.63
CA PHE A 5 6.46 -22.45 -2.75
C PHE A 5 4.98 -22.30 -2.39
N PHE A 6 4.57 -22.71 -1.18
CA PHE A 6 3.19 -22.53 -0.72
C PHE A 6 2.79 -21.05 -0.53
N ILE A 7 3.71 -20.22 -0.05
CA ILE A 7 3.48 -18.77 0.13
C ILE A 7 3.43 -18.03 -1.22
N SER A 8 4.25 -18.44 -2.19
CA SER A 8 4.18 -17.88 -3.54
C SER A 8 2.91 -18.29 -4.29
N LEU A 9 2.39 -19.50 -4.03
CA LEU A 9 1.15 -20.00 -4.63
C LEU A 9 -0.08 -19.28 -4.06
N THR A 10 -0.14 -19.04 -2.75
CA THR A 10 -1.23 -18.27 -2.14
C THR A 10 -1.18 -16.79 -2.51
N PHE A 11 0.03 -16.21 -2.65
CA PHE A 11 0.19 -14.83 -3.12
C PHE A 11 -0.18 -14.69 -4.61
N GLY A 12 0.15 -15.69 -5.44
CA GLY A 12 -0.27 -15.74 -6.85
C GLY A 12 -1.78 -15.84 -7.04
N LEU A 13 -2.47 -16.63 -6.21
CA LEU A 13 -3.93 -16.79 -6.26
C LEU A 13 -4.67 -15.50 -5.88
N LEU A 14 -4.10 -14.69 -4.98
CA LEU A 14 -4.66 -13.41 -4.56
C LEU A 14 -4.58 -12.32 -5.65
N ILE A 15 -3.59 -12.41 -6.55
CA ILE A 15 -3.37 -11.41 -7.62
C ILE A 15 -4.24 -11.71 -8.86
N SER A 16 -4.62 -12.97 -9.10
CA SER A 16 -5.46 -13.37 -10.25
C SER A 16 -6.92 -12.93 -10.19
N SER A 17 -7.38 -12.32 -9.09
CA SER A 17 -8.79 -11.96 -8.89
C SER A 17 -9.26 -10.68 -9.62
N ASN A 18 -8.41 -10.01 -10.41
CA ASN A 18 -8.69 -8.65 -10.92
C ASN A 18 -8.69 -8.51 -12.45
N LEU A 19 -9.30 -9.45 -13.19
CA LEU A 19 -9.75 -9.15 -14.55
C LEU A 19 -11.24 -9.46 -14.70
N ALA A 20 -12.08 -8.52 -14.26
CA ALA A 20 -13.47 -8.45 -14.66
C ALA A 20 -13.62 -7.33 -15.70
N LEU A 21 -13.91 -7.72 -16.95
CA LEU A 21 -14.38 -6.80 -17.99
C LEU A 21 -15.77 -6.29 -17.59
N ALA A 22 -15.89 -4.99 -17.33
CA ALA A 22 -17.14 -4.36 -16.92
C ALA A 22 -18.16 -4.33 -18.06
N GLN A 23 -19.24 -5.11 -17.95
CA GLN A 23 -20.45 -4.91 -18.74
C GLN A 23 -21.40 -3.98 -17.98
N ILE A 24 -21.76 -2.86 -18.59
CA ILE A 24 -22.72 -1.89 -18.03
C ILE A 24 -24.13 -2.44 -18.28
N LYS A 25 -24.66 -3.18 -17.30
CA LYS A 25 -26.10 -3.40 -17.12
C LYS A 25 -26.55 -2.64 -15.85
N PRO A 26 -27.76 -2.05 -15.83
CA PRO A 26 -28.24 -1.26 -14.70
C PRO A 26 -28.13 -2.04 -13.39
N THR A 27 -27.28 -1.55 -12.49
CA THR A 27 -26.79 -2.27 -11.32
C THR A 27 -27.84 -2.32 -10.22
N THR A 28 -28.51 -3.45 -10.11
CA THR A 28 -28.96 -3.94 -8.80
C THR A 28 -27.75 -4.63 -8.15
N LEU A 29 -27.48 -4.34 -6.87
CA LEU A 29 -26.39 -4.98 -6.12
C LEU A 29 -26.77 -6.46 -5.88
N ILE A 30 -26.51 -7.30 -6.87
CA ILE A 30 -26.75 -8.74 -6.83
C ILE A 30 -25.40 -9.40 -7.10
N VAL A 31 -24.53 -9.40 -6.09
CA VAL A 31 -23.45 -10.38 -6.00
C VAL A 31 -23.90 -11.39 -4.94
N PRO A 32 -24.47 -12.54 -5.34
CA PRO A 32 -24.94 -13.54 -4.41
C PRO A 32 -23.73 -14.18 -3.73
N ILE A 33 -23.67 -14.02 -2.41
CA ILE A 33 -22.65 -14.59 -1.53
C ILE A 33 -23.22 -15.89 -0.95
N PRO A 34 -22.53 -17.03 -1.11
CA PRO A 34 -23.10 -18.36 -0.91
C PRO A 34 -23.06 -18.79 0.57
N ILE A 35 -23.66 -18.00 1.46
CA ILE A 35 -23.75 -18.31 2.89
C ILE A 35 -25.18 -18.49 3.40
N ASP A 36 -26.19 -18.01 2.66
CA ASP A 36 -27.58 -18.03 3.15
C ASP A 36 -28.64 -18.17 2.04
N GLY A 37 -28.55 -19.23 1.21
CA GLY A 37 -29.66 -19.60 0.32
C GLY A 37 -29.98 -18.62 -0.82
N GLY A 38 -29.09 -17.68 -1.13
CA GLY A 38 -29.28 -16.74 -2.24
C GLY A 38 -30.15 -15.55 -1.86
N VAL A 39 -29.57 -14.58 -1.17
CA VAL A 39 -30.15 -13.23 -1.05
C VAL A 39 -30.10 -12.59 -2.43
N THR A 40 -31.24 -12.60 -3.12
CA THR A 40 -31.36 -12.18 -4.52
C THR A 40 -31.49 -10.67 -4.69
N GLN A 41 -31.63 -9.90 -3.60
CA GLN A 41 -31.73 -8.45 -3.65
C GLN A 41 -31.10 -7.82 -2.39
N ILE A 42 -29.89 -7.27 -2.51
CA ILE A 42 -29.29 -6.45 -1.46
C ILE A 42 -29.67 -5.00 -1.75
N THR A 43 -30.65 -4.46 -1.03
CA THR A 43 -31.18 -3.11 -1.26
C THR A 43 -30.37 -2.03 -0.52
N ASN A 44 -29.49 -2.41 0.42
CA ASN A 44 -28.81 -1.47 1.31
C ASN A 44 -27.29 -1.74 1.44
N PRO A 45 -26.43 -0.70 1.36
CA PRO A 45 -24.98 -0.85 1.57
C PRO A 45 -24.60 -1.42 2.94
N GLY A 46 -25.39 -1.18 3.99
CA GLY A 46 -25.17 -1.76 5.31
C GLY A 46 -25.35 -3.28 5.32
N GLU A 47 -26.34 -3.79 4.60
CA GLU A 47 -26.57 -5.23 4.53
C GLU A 47 -25.42 -5.95 3.81
N TYR A 48 -24.85 -5.33 2.77
CA TYR A 48 -23.66 -5.83 2.08
C TYR A 48 -22.44 -5.95 3.01
N ILE A 49 -22.17 -4.92 3.82
CA ILE A 49 -21.06 -4.91 4.79
C ILE A 49 -21.27 -6.00 5.86
N ARG A 50 -22.53 -6.17 6.33
CA ARG A 50 -22.88 -7.23 7.28
C ARG A 50 -22.49 -8.59 6.76
N TYR A 51 -22.79 -8.87 5.51
CA TYR A 51 -22.47 -10.18 4.95
C TYR A 51 -20.98 -10.41 4.73
N ILE A 52 -20.21 -9.40 4.27
CA ILE A 52 -18.76 -9.53 4.16
C ILE A 52 -18.14 -9.83 5.53
N TYR A 53 -18.63 -9.16 6.56
CA TYR A 53 -18.19 -9.40 7.94
C TYR A 53 -18.52 -10.82 8.40
N LEU A 54 -19.76 -11.30 8.18
CA LEU A 54 -20.16 -12.67 8.53
C LEU A 54 -19.38 -13.73 7.73
N PHE A 55 -19.11 -13.47 6.45
CA PHE A 55 -18.30 -14.34 5.59
C PHE A 55 -16.87 -14.43 6.11
N GLY A 56 -16.23 -13.28 6.40
CA GLY A 56 -14.89 -13.23 6.99
C GLY A 56 -14.82 -13.93 8.35
N LEU A 57 -15.85 -13.77 9.18
CA LEU A 57 -15.97 -14.45 10.47
C LEU A 57 -16.06 -15.98 10.31
N SER A 58 -16.85 -16.46 9.34
CA SER A 58 -17.02 -17.89 9.08
C SER A 58 -15.73 -18.57 8.61
N ILE A 59 -15.00 -17.94 7.68
CA ILE A 59 -13.74 -18.47 7.17
C ILE A 59 -12.63 -18.35 8.23
N GLY A 60 -12.57 -17.22 8.94
CA GLY A 60 -11.60 -17.03 10.03
C GLY A 60 -11.77 -18.05 11.15
N GLY A 61 -13.02 -18.34 11.54
CA GLY A 61 -13.34 -19.38 12.52
C GLY A 61 -12.93 -20.77 12.04
N LEU A 62 -13.27 -21.13 10.80
CA LEU A 62 -12.93 -22.43 10.22
C LEU A 62 -11.42 -22.64 10.11
N LEU A 63 -10.68 -21.64 9.64
CA LEU A 63 -9.21 -21.71 9.53
C LEU A 63 -8.54 -21.80 10.90
N GLY A 64 -8.98 -21.01 11.87
CA GLY A 64 -8.47 -21.09 13.24
C GLY A 64 -8.68 -22.47 13.85
N MET A 65 -9.86 -23.05 13.67
CA MET A 65 -10.17 -24.41 14.13
C MET A 65 -9.32 -25.46 13.41
N ALA A 66 -9.14 -25.36 12.10
CA ALA A 66 -8.33 -26.30 11.32
C ALA A 66 -6.86 -26.30 11.77
N ILE A 67 -6.29 -25.13 12.07
CA ILE A 67 -4.91 -25.00 12.56
C ILE A 67 -4.77 -25.64 13.95
N ILE A 68 -5.74 -25.46 14.84
CA ILE A 68 -5.73 -26.08 16.17
C ILE A 68 -5.76 -27.60 16.07
N VAL A 69 -6.63 -28.16 15.22
CA VAL A 69 -6.71 -29.62 15.01
C VAL A 69 -5.40 -30.16 14.43
N TYR A 70 -4.85 -29.47 13.42
CA TYR A 70 -3.57 -29.86 12.82
C TYR A 70 -2.43 -29.85 13.83
N ALA A 71 -2.31 -28.79 14.63
CA ALA A 71 -1.28 -28.67 15.65
C ALA A 71 -1.48 -29.65 16.81
N ALA A 72 -2.73 -29.98 17.16
CA ALA A 72 -3.03 -31.01 18.16
C ALA A 72 -2.56 -32.40 17.70
N ILE A 73 -2.81 -32.76 16.44
CA ILE A 73 -2.32 -34.01 15.84
C ILE A 73 -0.79 -34.00 15.80
N GLU A 74 -0.17 -32.90 15.36
CA GLU A 74 1.29 -32.74 15.33
C GLU A 74 1.92 -32.94 16.72
N ARG A 75 1.28 -32.44 17.78
CA ARG A 75 1.74 -32.62 19.16
C ARG A 75 1.70 -34.09 19.59
N ILE A 76 0.64 -34.81 19.28
CA ILE A 76 0.47 -36.23 19.66
C ILE A 76 1.48 -37.12 18.92
N VAL A 77 1.66 -36.88 17.61
CA VAL A 77 2.54 -37.70 16.76
C VAL A 77 4.03 -37.40 17.00
N SER A 78 4.37 -36.25 17.56
CA SER A 78 5.76 -35.83 17.83
C SER A 78 6.36 -36.41 19.13
N ALA A 79 5.83 -37.52 19.63
CA ALA A 79 6.32 -38.17 20.85
C ALA A 79 7.85 -38.39 20.80
N GLY A 80 8.56 -37.81 21.76
CA GLY A 80 10.03 -37.88 21.87
C GLY A 80 10.81 -36.74 21.21
N ASN A 81 10.17 -35.79 20.51
CA ASN A 81 10.83 -34.61 19.95
C ASN A 81 10.29 -33.32 20.61
N GLU A 82 11.02 -32.83 21.62
CA GLU A 82 10.65 -31.63 22.39
C GLU A 82 10.50 -30.37 21.51
N SER A 83 11.33 -30.23 20.48
CA SER A 83 11.25 -29.09 19.55
C SER A 83 9.93 -29.07 18.79
N LYS A 84 9.46 -30.23 18.32
CA LYS A 84 8.17 -30.31 17.60
C LYS A 84 6.96 -30.14 18.52
N ILE A 85 7.06 -30.62 19.77
CA ILE A 85 6.03 -30.40 20.78
C ILE A 85 5.91 -28.89 21.08
N LYS A 86 7.05 -28.19 21.20
CA LYS A 86 7.07 -26.74 21.39
C LYS A 86 6.45 -26.00 20.21
N ASP A 87 6.85 -26.33 18.97
CA ASP A 87 6.30 -25.69 17.76
C ASP A 87 4.78 -25.89 17.65
N ALA A 88 4.27 -27.08 17.98
CA ALA A 88 2.84 -27.35 17.98
C ALA A 88 2.09 -26.52 19.03
N ASN A 89 2.66 -26.35 20.24
CA ASN A 89 2.08 -25.50 21.28
C ASN A 89 2.08 -24.02 20.91
N ASP A 90 3.14 -23.55 20.26
CA ASP A 90 3.24 -22.17 19.76
C ASP A 90 2.14 -21.92 18.71
N ARG A 91 1.89 -22.87 17.80
CA ARG A 91 0.81 -22.78 16.80
C ARG A 91 -0.59 -22.80 17.43
N ILE A 92 -0.83 -23.65 18.42
CA ILE A 92 -2.12 -23.68 19.16
C ILE A 92 -2.34 -22.33 19.85
N THR A 93 -1.31 -21.79 20.49
CA THR A 93 -1.39 -20.50 21.20
C THR A 93 -1.67 -19.36 20.23
N GLN A 94 -0.97 -19.30 19.10
CA GLN A 94 -1.19 -18.29 18.07
C GLN A 94 -2.60 -18.39 17.46
N ALA A 95 -3.08 -19.59 17.16
CA ALA A 95 -4.43 -19.80 16.64
C ALA A 95 -5.51 -19.43 17.68
N ALA A 96 -5.29 -19.78 18.95
CA ALA A 96 -6.20 -19.41 20.05
C ALA A 96 -6.26 -17.89 20.23
N ILE A 97 -5.12 -17.20 20.22
CA ILE A 97 -5.07 -15.73 20.29
C ILE A 97 -5.79 -15.11 19.07
N GLY A 98 -5.58 -15.66 17.87
CA GLY A 98 -6.28 -15.21 16.66
C GLY A 98 -7.79 -15.36 16.77
N LEU A 99 -8.29 -16.49 17.26
CA LEU A 99 -9.72 -16.69 17.51
C LEU A 99 -10.25 -15.76 18.59
N VAL A 100 -9.53 -15.59 19.70
CA VAL A 100 -9.91 -14.66 20.78
C VAL A 100 -9.96 -13.22 20.25
N LEU A 101 -9.03 -12.80 19.40
CA LEU A 101 -9.08 -11.49 18.75
C LEU A 101 -10.26 -11.36 17.78
N LEU A 102 -10.56 -12.42 17.02
CA LEU A 102 -11.68 -12.44 16.09
C LEU A 102 -13.03 -12.32 16.80
N PHE A 103 -13.27 -13.13 17.83
CA PHE A 103 -14.46 -13.04 18.68
C PHE A 103 -14.46 -11.80 19.56
N GLY A 104 -13.30 -11.36 20.04
CA GLY A 104 -13.11 -10.14 20.83
C GLY A 104 -13.49 -8.90 20.03
N ALA A 105 -13.08 -8.82 18.76
CA ALA A 105 -13.52 -7.77 17.85
C ALA A 105 -15.04 -7.75 17.70
N TYR A 106 -15.69 -8.92 17.55
CA TYR A 106 -17.15 -9.02 17.51
C TYR A 106 -17.80 -8.49 18.79
N VAL A 107 -17.29 -8.88 19.96
CA VAL A 107 -17.81 -8.44 21.27
C VAL A 107 -17.62 -6.93 21.47
N ILE A 108 -16.46 -6.38 21.12
CA ILE A 108 -16.16 -4.95 21.25
C ILE A 108 -17.07 -4.13 20.32
N LEU A 109 -17.22 -4.54 19.06
CA LEU A 109 -18.11 -3.88 18.10
C LEU A 109 -19.55 -3.87 18.62
N ARG A 110 -20.02 -5.01 19.15
CA ARG A 110 -21.36 -5.13 19.73
C ARG A 110 -21.53 -4.32 21.02
N ALA A 111 -20.50 -4.21 21.84
CA ALA A 111 -20.53 -3.48 23.11
C ALA A 111 -20.57 -1.95 22.91
N ILE A 112 -19.83 -1.44 21.93
CA ILE A 112 -19.82 0.01 21.61
C ILE A 112 -21.13 0.43 20.94
N ASN A 113 -21.61 -0.35 19.96
CA ASN A 113 -22.90 -0.09 19.34
C ASN A 113 -23.47 -1.36 18.68
N PRO A 114 -24.51 -1.98 19.27
CA PRO A 114 -25.08 -3.20 18.73
C PRO A 114 -25.67 -3.01 17.32
N ASN A 115 -26.03 -1.78 16.92
CA ASN A 115 -26.55 -1.47 15.59
C ASN A 115 -25.50 -1.63 14.46
N LEU A 116 -24.21 -1.70 14.80
CA LEU A 116 -23.14 -2.00 13.83
C LEU A 116 -23.03 -3.51 13.53
N THR A 117 -23.55 -4.34 14.42
CA THR A 117 -23.61 -5.81 14.26
C THR A 117 -25.01 -6.30 13.87
N ASN A 118 -26.05 -5.55 14.25
CA ASN A 118 -27.44 -5.77 13.91
C ASN A 118 -27.91 -4.60 13.05
N LEU A 119 -27.57 -4.66 11.77
CA LEU A 119 -28.03 -3.69 10.76
C LEU A 119 -29.49 -4.01 10.36
N THR A 120 -30.39 -3.95 11.33
CA THR A 120 -31.84 -3.87 11.12
C THR A 120 -32.20 -2.39 11.08
N LEU A 121 -32.48 -1.87 9.89
CA LEU A 121 -33.22 -0.61 9.82
C LEU A 121 -34.65 -0.87 10.34
N PRO A 122 -35.24 0.08 11.08
CA PRO A 122 -36.66 0.00 11.38
C PRO A 122 -37.43 -0.13 10.07
N GLU A 123 -38.42 -1.03 10.03
CA GLU A 123 -39.40 -1.04 8.94
C GLU A 123 -39.90 0.38 8.76
N LEU A 124 -39.72 0.94 7.57
CA LEU A 124 -40.38 2.18 7.22
C LEU A 124 -41.88 1.87 7.21
N GLN A 125 -42.55 2.20 8.32
CA GLN A 125 -44.00 2.22 8.36
C GLN A 125 -44.47 3.10 7.20
N LYS A 126 -45.30 2.53 6.32
CA LYS A 126 -46.12 3.36 5.44
C LYS A 126 -46.86 4.33 6.35
N VAL A 127 -46.62 5.63 6.15
CA VAL A 127 -47.32 6.70 6.84
C VAL A 127 -48.81 6.55 6.52
N SER A 128 -49.57 5.93 7.43
CA SER A 128 -51.00 6.13 7.50
C SER A 128 -51.21 7.45 8.23
N LEU A 129 -51.76 8.43 7.52
CA LEU A 129 -52.08 9.74 8.08
C LEU A 129 -52.92 9.57 9.35
N PRO A 130 -52.52 10.17 10.48
CA PRO A 130 -53.28 10.08 11.71
C PRO A 130 -54.63 10.78 11.50
N THR A 131 -55.72 10.02 11.61
CA THR A 131 -57.02 10.62 11.89
C THR A 131 -56.93 11.12 13.33
N ALA A 132 -56.65 12.41 13.45
CA ALA A 132 -56.56 13.12 14.72
C ALA A 132 -57.91 13.08 15.44
N LYS A 133 -57.96 12.34 16.55
CA LYS A 133 -58.80 12.71 17.69
C LYS A 133 -57.84 13.09 18.80
N THR A 134 -57.91 14.33 19.27
CA THR A 134 -58.27 14.71 20.65
C THR A 134 -58.10 16.23 20.80
N LYS A 135 -59.07 16.86 21.47
CA LYS A 135 -59.09 18.28 21.81
C LYS A 135 -57.85 18.67 22.62
N THR A 136 -57.08 19.64 22.11
CA THR A 136 -56.12 20.44 22.88
C THR A 136 -56.47 21.90 22.63
N SER A 137 -56.54 22.69 23.69
CA SER A 137 -56.90 24.12 23.65
C SER A 137 -55.96 24.86 22.70
N ILE A 138 -56.51 25.67 21.80
CA ILE A 138 -55.76 26.45 20.80
C ILE A 138 -54.70 27.35 21.46
N GLY A 139 -54.84 27.68 22.75
CA GLY A 139 -53.84 28.42 23.54
C GLY A 139 -52.53 27.67 23.80
N GLU A 140 -52.56 26.35 24.06
CA GLU A 140 -51.34 25.56 24.33
C GLU A 140 -50.54 25.25 23.06
N LEU A 141 -51.22 25.19 21.91
CA LEU A 141 -50.59 24.94 20.62
C LEU A 141 -49.82 26.16 20.10
N LEU A 142 -50.26 27.38 20.43
CA LEU A 142 -49.61 28.61 19.99
C LEU A 142 -48.32 28.89 20.77
N GLU A 143 -48.31 28.67 22.09
CA GLU A 143 -47.11 28.80 22.94
C GLU A 143 -45.99 27.81 22.53
N LYS A 144 -46.38 26.58 22.18
CA LYS A 144 -45.45 25.56 21.67
C LYS A 144 -44.91 25.90 20.28
N TYR A 145 -45.75 26.43 19.38
CA TYR A 145 -45.35 26.78 18.02
C TYR A 145 -44.40 27.99 17.98
N GLU A 146 -44.61 28.99 18.85
CA GLU A 146 -43.73 30.15 18.99
C GLU A 146 -42.36 29.77 19.59
N THR A 147 -42.35 28.81 20.52
CA THR A 147 -41.10 28.28 21.12
C THR A 147 -40.29 27.42 20.14
N GLU A 148 -40.95 26.58 19.34
CA GLU A 148 -40.29 25.74 18.32
C GLU A 148 -39.76 26.56 17.13
N LEU A 149 -40.42 27.67 16.75
CA LEU A 149 -39.96 28.57 15.67
C LEU A 149 -38.73 29.42 16.04
N GLU A 150 -38.59 29.82 17.31
CA GLU A 150 -37.38 30.52 17.80
C GLU A 150 -36.19 29.55 17.93
N GLN A 151 -36.41 28.36 18.50
CA GLN A 151 -35.35 27.34 18.66
C GLN A 151 -34.86 26.77 17.31
N ALA A 152 -35.75 26.65 16.31
CA ALA A 152 -35.39 26.20 14.96
C ALA A 152 -34.56 27.22 14.17
N LYS A 153 -34.77 28.53 14.39
CA LYS A 153 -33.95 29.58 13.76
C LYS A 153 -32.55 29.64 14.36
N LEU A 154 -32.42 29.42 15.67
CA LEU A 154 -31.13 29.44 16.39
C LEU A 154 -30.25 28.23 16.02
N THR A 155 -30.84 27.06 15.76
CA THR A 155 -30.11 25.83 15.38
C THR A 155 -29.79 25.73 13.89
N ALA A 156 -30.60 26.30 12.99
CA ALA A 156 -30.32 26.31 11.54
C ALA A 156 -29.11 27.21 11.20
N ALA A 157 -29.00 28.38 11.83
CA ALA A 157 -27.83 29.27 11.64
C ALA A 157 -26.53 28.66 12.17
N GLN A 158 -26.59 27.88 13.26
CA GLN A 158 -25.45 27.13 13.80
C GLN A 158 -25.04 25.98 12.88
N ARG A 159 -26.01 25.22 12.34
CA ARG A 159 -25.77 24.15 11.35
C ARG A 159 -25.10 24.65 10.07
N ASP A 160 -25.49 25.81 9.56
CA ASP A 160 -24.89 26.38 8.33
C ASP A 160 -23.45 26.88 8.56
N ALA A 161 -23.16 27.41 9.74
CA ALA A 161 -21.80 27.80 10.13
C ALA A 161 -20.88 26.57 10.31
N GLU A 162 -21.40 25.49 10.91
CA GLU A 162 -20.68 24.22 11.05
C GLU A 162 -20.47 23.54 9.69
N LEU A 163 -21.48 23.56 8.81
CA LEU A 163 -21.39 22.98 7.47
C LEU A 163 -20.36 23.69 6.60
N LYS A 164 -20.33 25.03 6.61
CA LYS A 164 -19.28 25.82 5.91
C LYS A 164 -17.89 25.49 6.45
N THR A 165 -17.76 25.39 7.77
CA THR A 165 -16.48 25.02 8.41
C THR A 165 -16.03 23.61 8.04
N ALA A 166 -16.97 22.65 8.00
CA ALA A 166 -16.70 21.27 7.63
C ALA A 166 -16.31 21.13 6.14
N VAL A 167 -16.97 21.86 5.25
CA VAL A 167 -16.66 21.90 3.82
C VAL A 167 -15.27 22.50 3.57
N GLU A 168 -14.93 23.59 4.26
CA GLU A 168 -13.60 24.21 4.09
C GLU A 168 -12.47 23.30 4.61
N LYS A 169 -12.69 22.62 5.75
CA LYS A 169 -11.76 21.58 6.24
C LYS A 169 -11.60 20.42 5.25
N ALA A 170 -12.70 19.97 4.64
CA ALA A 170 -12.64 18.90 3.64
C ALA A 170 -11.90 19.33 2.36
N LYS A 171 -12.08 20.59 1.94
CA LYS A 171 -11.34 21.17 0.80
C LYS A 171 -9.85 21.27 1.09
N LEU A 172 -9.47 21.73 2.29
CA LEU A 172 -8.08 21.79 2.74
C LEU A 172 -7.46 20.39 2.80
N ALA A 173 -8.20 19.39 3.31
CA ALA A 173 -7.73 18.01 3.37
C ALA A 173 -7.51 17.40 1.97
N ASN A 174 -8.40 17.66 1.01
CA ASN A 174 -8.22 17.22 -0.38
C ASN A 174 -7.04 17.92 -1.06
N GLN A 175 -6.85 19.22 -0.82
CA GLN A 175 -5.69 19.95 -1.33
C GLN A 175 -4.39 19.38 -0.78
N GLN A 176 -4.33 19.13 0.54
CA GLN A 176 -3.18 18.51 1.18
C GLN A 176 -2.90 17.09 0.65
N TYR A 177 -3.94 16.31 0.33
CA TYR A 177 -3.80 15.00 -0.30
C TYR A 177 -3.15 15.10 -1.70
N GLU A 178 -3.60 16.02 -2.55
CA GLU A 178 -3.01 16.21 -3.88
C GLU A 178 -1.58 16.79 -3.80
N ASP A 179 -1.31 17.68 -2.85
CA ASP A 179 0.03 18.22 -2.61
C ASP A 179 1.01 17.11 -2.18
N ASN A 180 0.58 16.22 -1.27
CA ASN A 180 1.39 15.07 -0.83
C ASN A 180 1.69 14.10 -1.99
N LYS A 181 0.70 13.83 -2.84
CA LYS A 181 0.86 12.97 -4.02
C LYS A 181 1.84 13.58 -5.04
N ASN A 182 1.78 14.89 -5.25
CA ASN A 182 2.73 15.59 -6.13
C ASN A 182 4.16 15.56 -5.57
N GLN A 183 4.31 15.67 -4.24
CA GLN A 183 5.61 15.56 -3.58
C GLN A 183 6.20 14.15 -3.73
N GLU A 184 5.40 13.09 -3.58
CA GLU A 184 5.85 11.71 -3.77
C GLU A 184 6.33 11.46 -5.21
N ASN A 185 5.59 11.95 -6.21
CA ASN A 185 6.00 11.87 -7.62
C ASN A 185 7.33 12.58 -7.87
N LEU A 186 7.54 13.75 -7.27
CA LEU A 186 8.81 14.48 -7.37
C LEU A 186 9.97 13.72 -6.72
N ILE A 187 9.77 13.13 -5.54
CA ILE A 187 10.79 12.33 -4.84
C ILE A 187 11.20 11.13 -5.70
N ASN A 188 10.23 10.41 -6.27
CA ASN A 188 10.51 9.26 -7.14
C ASN A 188 11.29 9.67 -8.39
N LEU A 189 10.95 10.82 -9.00
CA LEU A 189 11.68 11.36 -10.15
C LEU A 189 13.12 11.75 -9.78
N LEU A 190 13.31 12.42 -8.64
CA LEU A 190 14.65 12.78 -8.14
C LEU A 190 15.49 11.53 -7.82
N GLN A 191 14.91 10.50 -7.20
CA GLN A 191 15.60 9.23 -6.96
C GLN A 191 16.03 8.56 -8.27
N ASN A 192 15.17 8.55 -9.29
CA ASN A 192 15.53 8.02 -10.60
C ASN A 192 16.67 8.81 -11.26
N ASN A 193 16.64 10.14 -11.17
CA ASN A 193 17.71 11.00 -11.69
C ASN A 193 19.05 10.77 -10.96
N VAL A 194 19.01 10.63 -9.63
CA VAL A 194 20.20 10.28 -8.81
C VAL A 194 20.76 8.92 -9.24
N ASN A 195 19.90 7.91 -9.34
CA ASN A 195 20.31 6.56 -9.74
C ASN A 195 20.92 6.53 -11.14
N ALA A 196 20.31 7.24 -12.10
CA ALA A 196 20.84 7.37 -13.46
C ALA A 196 22.20 8.09 -13.48
N SER A 197 22.32 9.20 -12.75
CA SER A 197 23.57 9.97 -12.67
C SER A 197 24.70 9.17 -12.03
N LYS A 198 24.39 8.39 -10.99
CA LYS A 198 25.31 7.48 -10.31
C LYS A 198 25.74 6.33 -11.21
N ALA A 199 24.82 5.74 -11.98
CA ALA A 199 25.15 4.67 -12.92
C ALA A 199 26.13 5.15 -14.00
N LEU A 200 25.86 6.32 -14.60
CA LEU A 200 26.76 6.94 -15.58
C LEU A 200 28.16 7.21 -15.01
N TYR A 201 28.25 7.67 -13.76
CA TYR A 201 29.54 7.84 -13.10
C TYR A 201 30.33 6.53 -13.01
N TRP A 202 29.70 5.44 -12.56
CA TRP A 202 30.36 4.15 -12.45
C TRP A 202 30.75 3.56 -13.80
N GLU A 203 29.97 3.79 -14.85
CA GLU A 203 30.31 3.38 -16.21
C GLU A 203 31.55 4.11 -16.73
N ILE A 204 31.64 5.42 -16.55
CA ILE A 204 32.81 6.21 -16.95
C ILE A 204 34.05 5.75 -16.18
N VAL A 205 33.94 5.54 -14.87
CA VAL A 205 35.06 5.06 -14.04
C VAL A 205 35.52 3.67 -14.49
N ALA A 206 34.60 2.74 -14.73
CA ALA A 206 34.93 1.38 -15.18
C ALA A 206 35.62 1.39 -16.57
N ASN A 207 35.13 2.20 -17.51
CA ASN A 207 35.76 2.37 -18.82
C ASN A 207 37.17 2.95 -18.69
N ASN A 208 37.36 3.91 -17.79
CA ASN A 208 38.66 4.53 -17.57
C ASN A 208 39.68 3.59 -16.91
N ASP A 209 39.22 2.72 -16.00
CA ASP A 209 40.04 1.66 -15.40
C ASP A 209 40.53 0.65 -16.45
N GLU A 210 39.65 0.28 -17.39
CA GLU A 210 40.01 -0.62 -18.49
C GLU A 210 41.04 0.03 -19.42
N LEU A 211 40.86 1.31 -19.72
CA LEU A 211 41.78 2.08 -20.54
C LEU A 211 43.17 2.20 -19.88
N ASN A 212 43.21 2.38 -18.55
CA ASN A 212 44.45 2.36 -17.78
C ASN A 212 45.18 1.01 -17.86
N ARG A 213 44.44 -0.11 -17.83
CA ARG A 213 45.03 -1.45 -18.05
C ARG A 213 45.60 -1.60 -19.45
N GLN A 214 44.88 -1.12 -20.47
CA GLN A 214 45.35 -1.14 -21.87
C GLN A 214 46.62 -0.31 -22.07
N LEU A 215 46.69 0.87 -21.43
CA LEU A 215 47.88 1.72 -21.43
C LEU A 215 49.11 0.99 -20.85
N ALA A 216 48.95 0.29 -19.72
CA ALA A 216 50.02 -0.48 -19.12
C ALA A 216 50.54 -1.60 -20.05
N VAL A 217 49.62 -2.30 -20.73
CA VAL A 217 49.98 -3.39 -21.67
C VAL A 217 50.68 -2.85 -22.92
N ILE A 218 50.17 -1.78 -23.52
CA ILE A 218 50.78 -1.18 -24.71
C ILE A 218 52.13 -0.55 -24.39
N GLY A 219 52.27 0.09 -23.23
CA GLY A 219 53.56 0.62 -22.76
C GLY A 219 54.62 -0.48 -22.66
N ALA A 220 54.28 -1.60 -22.00
CA ALA A 220 55.17 -2.75 -21.90
C ALA A 220 55.57 -3.32 -23.28
N LYS A 221 54.61 -3.48 -24.20
CA LYS A 221 54.89 -3.96 -25.57
C LYS A 221 55.76 -2.99 -26.36
N ALA A 222 55.57 -1.68 -26.20
CA ALA A 222 56.39 -0.67 -26.87
C ALA A 222 57.85 -0.76 -26.38
N ASP A 223 58.06 -0.99 -25.09
CA ASP A 223 59.39 -1.14 -24.51
C ASP A 223 60.06 -2.46 -24.95
N GLU A 224 59.31 -3.57 -25.01
CA GLU A 224 59.77 -4.85 -25.59
C GLU A 224 60.20 -4.68 -27.05
N ALA A 225 59.41 -3.98 -27.87
CA ALA A 225 59.73 -3.73 -29.28
C ALA A 225 61.00 -2.88 -29.45
N LYS A 226 61.21 -1.88 -28.58
CA LYS A 226 62.46 -1.09 -28.54
C LYS A 226 63.65 -1.96 -28.19
N LEU A 227 63.54 -2.83 -27.18
CA LEU A 227 64.59 -3.76 -26.75
C LEU A 227 64.94 -4.78 -27.85
N ALA A 228 63.95 -5.23 -28.62
CA ALA A 228 64.13 -6.11 -29.76
C ALA A 228 64.70 -5.42 -31.02
N GLY A 229 64.89 -4.10 -30.99
CA GLY A 229 65.40 -3.32 -32.12
C GLY A 229 64.39 -3.04 -33.24
N ASN A 230 63.11 -3.40 -33.06
CA ASN A 230 62.05 -3.18 -34.04
C ASN A 230 61.46 -1.76 -33.90
N LYS A 231 62.17 -0.78 -34.48
CA LYS A 231 61.81 0.65 -34.38
C LYS A 231 60.43 0.98 -34.96
N ALA A 232 60.03 0.33 -36.05
CA ALA A 232 58.75 0.60 -36.71
C ALA A 232 57.55 0.16 -35.83
N GLU A 233 57.66 -1.00 -35.17
CA GLU A 233 56.66 -1.50 -34.23
C GLU A 233 56.58 -0.62 -32.98
N ALA A 234 57.74 -0.24 -32.42
CA ALA A 234 57.81 0.64 -31.26
C ALA A 234 57.14 2.01 -31.52
N GLU A 235 57.37 2.60 -32.69
CA GLU A 235 56.74 3.88 -33.05
C GLU A 235 55.22 3.75 -33.26
N ARG A 236 54.77 2.63 -33.85
CA ARG A 236 53.34 2.34 -34.02
C ARG A 236 52.64 2.22 -32.66
N LEU A 237 53.21 1.44 -31.74
CA LEU A 237 52.67 1.24 -30.39
C LEU A 237 52.69 2.54 -29.57
N ASN A 238 53.70 3.39 -29.74
CA ASN A 238 53.75 4.69 -29.06
C ASN A 238 52.63 5.64 -29.54
N LYS A 239 52.32 5.65 -30.85
CA LYS A 239 51.17 6.41 -31.38
C LYS A 239 49.83 5.89 -30.87
N GLU A 240 49.71 4.57 -30.67
CA GLU A 240 48.50 3.96 -30.08
C GLU A 240 48.37 4.29 -28.59
N TYR A 241 49.49 4.25 -27.86
CA TYR A 241 49.56 4.69 -26.46
C TYR A 241 49.09 6.13 -26.29
N GLU A 242 49.58 7.07 -27.10
CA GLU A 242 49.19 8.48 -27.03
C GLU A 242 47.68 8.68 -27.27
N LYS A 243 47.08 7.93 -28.20
CA LYS A 243 45.63 7.96 -28.46
C LYS A 243 44.83 7.47 -27.26
N LEU A 244 45.22 6.32 -26.69
CA LEU A 244 44.56 5.78 -25.50
C LEU A 244 44.75 6.69 -24.29
N PHE A 245 45.91 7.33 -24.16
CA PHE A 245 46.20 8.24 -23.06
C PHE A 245 45.34 9.50 -23.12
N ALA A 246 45.12 10.04 -24.32
CA ALA A 246 44.20 11.16 -24.52
C ALA A 246 42.75 10.79 -24.13
N GLN A 247 42.30 9.58 -24.48
CA GLN A 247 40.98 9.07 -24.08
C GLN A 247 40.88 8.89 -22.56
N TYR A 248 41.96 8.47 -21.90
CA TYR A 248 42.02 8.28 -20.45
C TYR A 248 41.93 9.60 -19.69
N GLU A 249 42.68 10.61 -20.14
CA GLU A 249 42.58 11.94 -19.54
C GLU A 249 41.20 12.57 -19.75
N GLN A 250 40.54 12.27 -20.87
CA GLN A 250 39.17 12.71 -21.10
C GLN A 250 38.18 11.99 -20.17
N GLY A 251 38.23 10.66 -20.07
CA GLY A 251 37.38 9.88 -19.16
C GLY A 251 37.56 10.26 -17.68
N ARG A 252 38.79 10.61 -17.28
CA ARG A 252 39.08 11.14 -15.94
C ARG A 252 38.38 12.48 -15.67
N LYS A 253 38.35 13.38 -16.64
CA LYS A 253 37.62 14.67 -16.51
C LYS A 253 36.12 14.47 -16.52
N ASP A 254 35.63 13.60 -17.39
CA ASP A 254 34.21 13.29 -17.52
C ASP A 254 33.67 12.65 -16.23
N SER A 255 34.43 11.75 -15.59
CA SER A 255 34.04 11.16 -14.30
C SER A 255 33.98 12.21 -13.18
N GLN A 256 34.91 13.17 -13.14
CA GLN A 256 34.86 14.28 -12.17
C GLN A 256 33.63 15.17 -12.40
N HIS A 257 33.32 15.49 -13.65
CA HIS A 257 32.13 16.26 -13.98
C HIS A 257 30.85 15.53 -13.58
N GLN A 258 30.76 14.24 -13.92
CA GLN A 258 29.59 13.41 -13.61
C GLN A 258 29.42 13.19 -12.10
N GLN A 259 30.52 13.16 -11.33
CA GLN A 259 30.47 13.09 -9.87
C GLN A 259 29.80 14.33 -9.26
N LEU A 260 30.11 15.53 -9.78
CA LEU A 260 29.49 16.78 -9.33
C LEU A 260 27.99 16.82 -9.68
N LEU A 261 27.62 16.32 -10.86
CA LEU A 261 26.21 16.20 -11.25
C LEU A 261 25.45 15.25 -10.32
N TRP A 262 26.02 14.08 -10.02
CA TRP A 262 25.42 13.14 -9.08
C TRP A 262 25.24 13.75 -7.68
N GLN A 263 26.25 14.45 -7.15
CA GLN A 263 26.14 15.14 -5.86
C GLN A 263 25.04 16.21 -5.85
N SER A 264 24.93 16.99 -6.92
CA SER A 264 23.88 18.00 -7.08
C SER A 264 22.47 17.39 -7.07
N GLU A 265 22.27 16.26 -7.75
CA GLU A 265 20.99 15.55 -7.73
C GLU A 265 20.68 14.94 -6.35
N GLU A 266 21.70 14.43 -5.63
CA GLU A 266 21.53 13.96 -4.25
C GLU A 266 21.12 15.08 -3.31
N ASP A 267 21.70 16.27 -3.44
CA ASP A 267 21.35 17.41 -2.60
C ASP A 267 19.93 17.91 -2.88
N LYS A 268 19.48 17.88 -4.15
CA LYS A 268 18.06 18.13 -4.50
C LYS A 268 17.13 17.12 -3.83
N LEU A 269 17.50 15.84 -3.83
CA LEU A 269 16.72 14.78 -3.19
C LEU A 269 16.66 14.97 -1.66
N LYS A 270 17.79 15.24 -1.00
CA LYS A 270 17.82 15.49 0.46
C LYS A 270 16.94 16.67 0.85
N LYS A 271 17.03 17.78 0.10
CA LYS A 271 16.19 18.96 0.30
C LYS A 271 14.70 18.64 0.12
N ALA A 272 14.32 17.79 -0.84
CA ALA A 272 12.95 17.34 -1.03
C ALA A 272 12.46 16.38 0.08
N LEU A 273 13.37 15.65 0.72
CA LEU A 273 13.10 14.78 1.87
C LEU A 273 13.10 15.52 3.23
N GLY A 274 13.46 16.81 3.24
CA GLY A 274 13.56 17.60 4.46
C GLY A 274 14.76 17.25 5.35
N GLN A 275 15.82 16.68 4.75
CA GLN A 275 17.10 16.36 5.40
C GLN A 275 18.17 17.41 5.05
#